data_AF-A0A4W6DAS8-F1
#
_entry.id   AF-A0A4W6DAS8-F1
#
_cell.length_a   1.000
_cell.length_b   1.000
_cell.length_c   1.000
_cell.angle_alpha   90.00
_cell.angle_beta   90.00
_cell.angle_gamma   90.00
#
_symmetry.space_group_name_H-M   'P 1'
#
loop_
_entity.id
_entity.type
_entity.pdbx_description
1 polymer ?
#
loop_
_entity_poly.entity_id
_entity_poly.type
_entity_poly.pdbx_seq_one_letter_code
_entity_poly.pdbx_strand_id
1 'polypeptide(L)' 'MVTDVQLAIFANMLGVSLFLLVVLYHYVAVNNPKNSSGMRQRVFSI' A
#
# COMPACT_ATOMS: atom_id res chain seq x y z
N MET A 1 34.17 5.78 2.46
CA MET A 1 33.83 4.97 1.28
C MET A 1 32.78 3.98 1.73
N VAL A 2 31.56 4.06 1.20
CA VAL A 2 30.56 3.02 1.40
C VAL A 2 31.05 1.78 0.68
N THR A 3 31.05 0.63 1.34
CA THR A 3 31.47 -0.63 0.71
C THR A 3 30.29 -1.26 -0.03
N ASP A 4 30.57 -2.00 -1.10
CA ASP A 4 29.56 -2.67 -1.93
C ASP A 4 28.60 -3.53 -1.11
N VAL A 5 29.10 -4.14 -0.04
CA VAL A 5 28.32 -4.93 0.91
C VAL A 5 27.34 -4.07 1.71
N GLN A 6 27.76 -2.89 2.17
CA GLN A 6 26.87 -1.95 2.87
C GLN A 6 25.77 -1.43 1.95
N LEU A 7 26.10 -1.15 0.69
CA LEU A 7 25.11 -0.72 -0.29
C LEU A 7 24.14 -1.85 -0.64
N ALA A 8 24.61 -3.10 -0.76
CA ALA A 8 23.75 -4.25 -0.99
C ALA A 8 22.79 -4.50 0.18
N ILE A 9 23.27 -4.39 1.42
CA ILE A 9 22.42 -4.53 2.62
C ILE A 9 21.40 -3.39 2.66
N PHE A 10 21.82 -2.15 2.38
CA PHE A 10 20.94 -1.00 2.34
C PHE A 10 19.85 -1.12 1.27
N ALA A 11 20.22 -1.55 0.06
CA ALA A 11 19.28 -1.79 -1.04
C ALA A 11 18.27 -2.90 -0.70
N ASN A 12 18.70 -3.98 -0.06
CA ASN A 12 17.79 -5.05 0.40
C ASN A 12 16.84 -4.56 1.50
N MET A 13 17.33 -3.81 2.48
CA MET A 13 16.50 -3.21 3.55
C MET A 13 15.49 -2.20 2.98
N LEU A 14 15.91 -1.37 2.02
CA LEU A 14 15.01 -0.46 1.30
C LEU A 14 14.00 -1.24 0.45
N GLY A 15 14.40 -2.29 -0.26
CA GLY A 15 13.50 -3.12 -1.06
C GLY A 15 12.42 -3.77 -0.21
N VAL A 16 12.78 -4.37 0.92
CA VAL A 16 11.82 -4.99 1.84
C VAL A 16 10.89 -3.96 2.48
N SER A 17 11.40 -2.81 2.90
CA SER A 17 10.57 -1.75 3.52
C SER A 17 9.59 -1.12 2.51
N LEU A 18 10.02 -0.86 1.28
CA LEU A 18 9.13 -0.38 0.21
C LEU A 18 8.07 -1.43 -0.16
N PHE A 19 8.45 -2.70 -0.25
CA PHE A 19 7.49 -3.77 -0.52
C PHE A 19 6.44 -3.89 0.58
N LEU A 20 6.86 -3.84 1.85
CA LEU A 20 5.95 -3.86 2.99
C LEU A 20 5.00 -2.66 3.00
N LEU A 21 5.51 -1.46 2.69
CA LEU A 21 4.71 -0.24 2.58
C LEU A 21 3.66 -0.34 1.46
N VAL A 22 4.00 -0.92 0.31
CA VAL A 22 3.06 -1.12 -0.81
C VAL A 22 1.94 -2.09 -0.42
N VAL A 23 2.28 -3.22 0.21
CA VAL A 23 1.27 -4.18 0.67
C VAL A 23 0.39 -3.56 1.75
N LEU A 24 0.97 -2.82 2.70
CA LEU A 24 0.21 -2.11 3.72
C LEU A 24 -0.71 -1.05 3.11
N TYR A 25 -0.24 -0.30 2.12
CA TYR A 25 -1.05 0.66 1.39
C TYR A 25 -2.23 -0.02 0.69
N HIS A 26 -1.99 -1.16 0.02
CA HIS A 26 -3.04 -1.92 -0.64
C HIS A 26 -4.06 -2.47 0.37
N TYR A 27 -3.58 -3.01 1.49
CA TYR A 27 -4.44 -3.48 2.57
C TYR A 27 -5.30 -2.34 3.13
N VAL A 28 -4.70 -1.18 3.41
CA VAL A 28 -5.40 0.00 3.92
C VAL A 28 -6.36 0.58 2.86
N ALA A 29 -6.05 0.50 1.58
CA ALA A 29 -6.93 0.97 0.51
C ALA A 29 -8.15 0.04 0.30
N VAL A 30 -7.96 -1.27 0.42
CA VAL A 30 -9.05 -2.26 0.36
C VAL A 30 -9.87 -2.26 1.65
N ASN A 31 -9.20 -2.13 2.80
CA ASN A 31 -9.82 -2.17 4.12
C ASN A 31 -10.36 -0.81 4.60
N ASN A 32 -10.08 0.28 3.89
CA ASN A 32 -10.83 1.52 4.09
C ASN A 32 -12.10 1.46 3.25
N PRO A 33 -13.30 1.41 3.86
CA PRO A 33 -14.55 1.72 3.18
C PRO A 33 -14.67 3.22 2.91
N LYS A 34 -13.60 3.88 2.43
CA LYS A 34 -13.64 5.26 1.96
C LYS A 34 -14.10 5.24 0.50
N ASN A 35 -15.42 5.14 0.36
CA ASN A 35 -16.19 5.42 -0.87
C ASN A 35 -16.53 4.24 -1.81
N SER A 36 -16.92 3.08 -1.27
CA SER A 36 -17.91 2.20 -1.95
C SER A 36 -19.33 2.38 -1.40
N SER A 37 -19.60 3.53 -0.80
CA SER A 37 -20.94 3.95 -0.36
C SER A 37 -21.29 5.35 -0.87
N GLY A 38 -20.64 5.80 -1.94
CA GLY A 38 -21.11 6.91 -2.77
C GLY A 38 -22.16 6.42 -3.76
N MET A 39 -23.44 6.62 -3.45
CA MET A 39 -24.49 6.79 -4.47
C MET A 39 -24.95 5.55 -5.27
N ARG A 40 -25.22 4.39 -4.65
CA ARG A 40 -26.02 3.30 -5.28
C ARG A 40 -27.21 2.79 -4.47
N GLN A 41 -27.72 3.57 -3.51
CA GLN A 41 -28.92 3.20 -2.74
C GLN A 41 -30.15 4.07 -3.01
N ARG A 42 -30.08 5.08 -3.90
CA ARG A 42 -31.26 5.90 -4.27
C ARG A 42 -32.02 5.39 -5.51
N VAL A 43 -31.69 4.19 -6.03
CA VAL A 43 -32.36 3.62 -7.22
C VAL A 43 -33.38 2.53 -6.87
N PHE A 44 -33.40 2.05 -5.62
CA PHE A 44 -34.36 1.01 -5.17
C PHE A 44 -35.68 1.56 -4.62
N SER A 45 -36.10 2.74 -5.08
CA SER A 45 -37.39 3.36 -4.72
C SER A 45 -38.19 3.75 -5.98
N ILE A 46 -38.36 2.80 -6.89
CA ILE A 46 -39.43 2.81 -7.91
C ILE A 46 -40.00 1.40 -7.97
#